data_AF-A0A357EGW0-F1
#
_entry.id   AF-A0A357EGW0-F1
#
_cell.length_a   1.000
_cell.length_b   1.000
_cell.length_c   1.000
_cell.angle_alpha   90.00
_cell.angle_beta   90.00
_cell.angle_gamma   90.00
#
_symmetry.space_group_name_H-M   'P 1'
#
loop_
_entity.id
_entity.type
_entity.pdbx_description
1 polymer ?
#
loop_
_entity_poly.entity_id
_entity_poly.type
_entity_poly.pdbx_seq_one_letter_code
_entity_poly.pdbx_strand_id
1 'polypeptide(L)'
;SKQQSLYHLHDSVLDLGEVAEIRRNGIVIRQGNVEELLELGISEGQAALTGATGTAPNPQAGPAPMVPLRKVVDRREVEQAMNDLPKLLSQARAVPNTVNGAINGFRLDYIAPTSFYEKIGVQAGDVLQRVNGVDIRDPSTMLNLLQQLKNEQTVKLDLVRNNQRST
;
A
#
# COMPACT_ATOMS: atom_id res chain seq x y z
N SER A 1 -23.53 13.08 21.64
CA SER A 1 -23.64 14.24 20.73
C SER A 1 -22.47 14.25 19.77
N LYS A 2 -22.69 14.30 18.46
CA LYS A 2 -21.59 14.46 17.49
C LYS A 2 -21.17 15.93 17.50
N GLN A 3 -19.94 16.24 17.89
CA GLN A 3 -19.36 17.57 17.73
C GLN A 3 -18.69 17.65 16.37
N GLN A 4 -18.98 18.71 15.63
CA GLN A 4 -18.33 19.06 14.38
C GLN A 4 -17.52 20.33 14.64
N SER A 5 -16.29 20.35 14.15
CA SER A 5 -15.39 21.50 14.25
C SER A 5 -14.95 21.92 12.85
N LEU A 6 -14.96 23.21 12.58
CA LEU A 6 -14.56 23.80 11.30
C LEU A 6 -13.09 24.23 11.40
N TYR A 7 -12.28 23.83 10.42
CA TYR A 7 -10.85 24.16 10.34
C TYR A 7 -10.51 24.84 9.01
N HIS A 8 -9.51 25.73 9.03
CA HIS A 8 -9.01 26.44 7.85
C HIS A 8 -7.57 26.03 7.53
N LEU A 9 -7.06 26.46 6.37
CA LEU A 9 -5.67 26.25 5.98
C LEU A 9 -4.74 26.95 6.99
N HIS A 10 -3.72 26.24 7.48
CA HIS A 10 -2.83 26.61 8.60
C HIS A 10 -3.46 26.57 10.00
N ASP A 11 -4.67 26.02 10.15
CA ASP A 11 -5.26 25.82 11.48
C ASP A 11 -4.66 24.57 12.16
N SER A 12 -4.54 24.61 13.48
CA SER A 12 -3.99 23.50 14.26
C SER A 12 -5.12 22.58 14.73
N VAL A 13 -5.17 21.36 14.20
CA VAL A 13 -6.11 20.34 14.68
C VAL A 13 -5.56 19.72 15.95
N LEU A 14 -6.32 19.84 17.04
CA LEU A 14 -5.98 19.26 18.34
C LEU A 14 -5.73 17.75 18.16
N ASP A 15 -4.59 17.26 18.67
CA ASP A 15 -4.10 15.87 18.57
C ASP A 15 -3.42 15.46 17.23
N LEU A 16 -3.63 16.20 16.13
CA LEU A 16 -3.18 15.78 14.78
C LEU A 16 -2.06 16.66 14.18
N GLY A 17 -2.05 17.98 14.41
CA GLY A 17 -1.04 18.90 13.86
C GLY A 17 -1.61 20.04 13.01
N GLU A 18 -0.78 20.73 12.23
CA GLU A 18 -1.20 21.88 11.41
C GLU A 18 -1.78 21.41 10.06
N VAL A 19 -2.91 21.97 9.64
CA VAL A 19 -3.46 21.74 8.29
C VAL A 19 -2.59 22.46 7.26
N ALA A 20 -1.70 21.72 6.60
CA ALA A 20 -0.81 22.23 5.57
C ALA A 20 -1.53 22.41 4.21
N GLU A 21 -2.52 21.58 3.90
CA GLU A 21 -3.28 21.69 2.64
C GLU A 21 -4.72 21.16 2.77
N ILE A 22 -5.68 21.83 2.13
CA ILE A 22 -7.07 21.37 2.05
C ILE A 22 -7.37 20.93 0.62
N ARG A 23 -7.70 19.65 0.46
CA ARG A 23 -8.05 19.04 -0.83
C ARG A 23 -9.51 18.66 -0.86
N ARG A 24 -10.00 18.41 -2.07
CA ARG A 24 -11.38 17.93 -2.30
C ARG A 24 -11.69 16.61 -1.59
N ASN A 25 -10.69 15.74 -1.40
CA ASN A 25 -10.86 14.39 -0.84
C ASN A 25 -10.28 14.21 0.57
N GLY A 26 -9.83 15.28 1.23
CA GLY A 26 -9.15 15.19 2.52
C GLY A 26 -8.27 16.39 2.84
N ILE A 27 -7.56 16.33 3.96
CA ILE A 27 -6.64 17.38 4.42
C ILE A 27 -5.23 16.81 4.63
N VAL A 28 -4.21 17.54 4.25
CA VAL A 28 -2.81 17.21 4.55
C VAL A 28 -2.47 17.89 5.88
N ILE A 29 -2.01 17.10 6.85
CA ILE A 29 -1.61 17.56 8.16
C ILE A 29 -0.09 17.44 8.31
N ARG A 30 0.53 18.50 8.81
CA ARG A 30 1.97 18.61 9.06
C ARG A 30 2.24 18.57 10.56
N GLN A 31 3.09 17.64 10.98
CA GLN A 31 3.59 17.53 12.34
C GLN A 31 5.12 17.58 12.32
N GLY A 32 5.68 18.77 12.55
CA GLY A 32 7.11 19.00 12.41
C GLY A 32 7.56 18.87 10.95
N ASN A 33 8.38 17.85 10.67
CA ASN A 33 8.94 17.61 9.33
C ASN A 33 8.22 16.49 8.55
N VAL A 34 7.10 15.99 9.09
CA VAL A 34 6.30 14.90 8.53
C VAL A 34 4.96 15.45 8.05
N GLU A 35 4.54 15.09 6.84
CA GLU A 35 3.25 15.43 6.26
C GLU A 35 2.44 14.14 6.01
N GLU A 36 1.19 14.11 6.48
CA GLU A 36 0.28 12.96 6.39
C GLU A 36 -1.06 13.40 5.78
N LEU A 37 -1.65 12.58 4.89
CA LEU A 37 -2.95 12.88 4.27
C LEU A 37 -4.09 12.17 5.02
N LEU A 38 -5.02 12.95 5.55
CA LEU A 38 -6.24 12.48 6.20
C LEU A 38 -7.43 12.55 5.25
N GLU A 39 -7.97 11.40 4.84
CA GLU A 39 -9.06 11.29 3.88
C GLU A 39 -10.44 11.58 4.50
N LEU A 40 -11.34 12.19 3.73
CA LEU A 40 -12.68 12.59 4.20
C LEU A 40 -13.63 11.37 4.27
N GLY A 41 -13.92 10.89 5.48
CA GLY A 41 -14.88 9.80 5.70
C GLY A 41 -16.34 10.24 5.63
N ILE A 42 -16.87 10.50 4.43
CA ILE A 42 -18.32 10.67 4.23
C ILE A 42 -19.04 9.34 4.45
N SER A 43 -19.66 9.20 5.63
CA SER A 43 -20.58 8.09 5.91
C SER A 43 -21.94 8.43 5.27
N GLU A 44 -22.13 8.08 3.99
CA GLU A 44 -23.43 8.21 3.32
C GLU A 44 -24.39 7.11 3.79
N GLY A 45 -25.35 7.49 4.63
CA GLY A 45 -26.47 6.65 5.08
C GLY A 45 -27.81 7.10 4.47
N GLN A 46 -28.31 6.26 3.55
CA GLN A 46 -29.71 5.89 3.23
C GLN A 46 -30.78 6.91 2.75
N ALA A 47 -31.29 6.66 1.53
CA ALA A 47 -32.69 6.48 1.06
C ALA A 47 -32.82 6.98 -0.40
N ALA A 48 -33.46 6.33 -1.38
CA ALA A 48 -34.71 5.57 -1.36
C ALA A 48 -34.79 4.53 -2.48
N LEU A 49 -35.66 3.54 -2.25
CA LEU A 49 -36.02 2.45 -3.15
C LEU A 49 -37.29 2.85 -3.90
N THR A 50 -37.34 2.77 -5.23
CA THR A 50 -38.58 2.46 -5.98
C THR A 50 -38.27 2.09 -7.45
N GLY A 51 -38.40 0.78 -7.71
CA GLY A 51 -38.75 0.08 -8.96
C GLY A 51 -38.32 0.61 -10.33
N ALA A 52 -37.44 -0.13 -11.01
CA ALA A 52 -37.78 -0.87 -12.23
C ALA A 52 -36.61 -1.79 -12.62
N THR A 53 -36.95 -3.01 -13.04
CA THR A 53 -36.07 -4.11 -13.44
C THR A 53 -34.96 -3.70 -14.42
N GLY A 54 -33.71 -3.93 -14.02
CA GLY A 54 -32.54 -3.84 -14.89
C GLY A 54 -31.28 -4.27 -14.12
N THR A 55 -30.72 -5.42 -14.50
CA THR A 55 -29.42 -5.99 -14.14
C THR A 55 -28.47 -5.12 -13.30
N ALA A 56 -28.14 -5.59 -12.11
CA ALA A 56 -27.16 -5.01 -11.20
C ALA A 56 -25.75 -4.95 -11.80
N PRO A 57 -25.04 -3.81 -11.69
CA PRO A 57 -23.61 -3.79 -11.47
C PRO A 57 -23.36 -3.67 -9.96
N ASN A 58 -22.80 -4.73 -9.41
CA ASN A 58 -22.12 -4.75 -8.12
C ASN A 58 -21.11 -3.58 -8.04
N PRO A 59 -21.14 -2.68 -7.03
CA PRO A 59 -20.05 -1.75 -6.80
C PRO A 59 -18.92 -2.50 -6.09
N GLN A 60 -18.29 -3.43 -6.81
CA GLN A 60 -16.86 -3.65 -6.60
C GLN A 60 -16.20 -2.33 -6.95
N ALA A 61 -15.77 -1.61 -5.91
CA ALA A 61 -14.79 -0.54 -6.07
C ALA A 61 -13.68 -1.09 -6.95
N GLY A 62 -13.68 -0.66 -8.21
CA GLY A 62 -12.67 -1.08 -9.17
C GLY A 62 -11.31 -0.73 -8.60
N PRO A 63 -10.29 -1.58 -8.79
CA PRO A 63 -8.94 -1.21 -8.41
C PRO A 63 -8.64 0.16 -9.05
N ALA A 64 -8.19 1.12 -8.24
CA ALA A 64 -7.55 2.33 -8.75
C ALA A 64 -6.59 1.92 -9.89
N PRO A 65 -6.52 2.68 -11.00
CA PRO A 65 -5.79 2.26 -12.20
C PRO A 65 -4.39 1.79 -11.81
N MET A 66 -4.20 0.47 -11.86
CA MET A 66 -2.92 -0.16 -11.56
C MET A 66 -2.02 0.15 -12.74
N VAL A 67 -0.92 0.86 -12.50
CA VAL A 67 0.11 1.03 -13.52
C VAL A 67 0.89 -0.29 -13.58
N PRO A 68 0.82 -1.07 -14.66
CA PRO A 68 1.54 -2.33 -14.75
C PRO A 68 3.04 -2.04 -14.90
N LEU A 69 3.84 -2.46 -13.93
CA LEU A 69 5.30 -2.34 -13.98
C LEU A 69 5.91 -3.70 -14.30
N ARG A 70 6.06 -4.01 -15.59
CA ARG A 70 6.63 -5.28 -16.02
C ARG A 70 8.16 -5.22 -15.99
N LYS A 71 8.77 -6.01 -15.11
CA LYS A 71 10.22 -6.21 -15.05
C LYS A 71 10.59 -7.65 -15.40
N VAL A 72 11.61 -7.82 -16.24
CA VAL A 72 12.18 -9.14 -16.58
C VAL A 72 13.53 -9.26 -15.90
N VAL A 73 13.75 -10.37 -15.20
CA VAL A 73 14.94 -10.64 -14.39
C VAL A 73 15.48 -12.01 -14.78
N ASP A 74 16.80 -12.16 -14.75
CA ASP A 74 17.44 -13.44 -15.05
C ASP A 74 17.12 -14.48 -13.98
N ARG A 75 16.82 -15.70 -14.39
CA ARG A 75 16.46 -16.79 -13.48
C ARG A 75 17.57 -17.08 -12.47
N ARG A 76 18.83 -16.98 -12.89
CA ARG A 76 19.99 -17.25 -12.03
C ARG A 76 20.08 -16.26 -10.88
N GLU A 77 19.72 -15.00 -11.12
CA GLU A 77 19.72 -13.96 -10.08
C GLU A 77 18.67 -14.26 -9.00
N VAL A 78 17.47 -14.72 -9.41
CA VAL A 78 16.42 -15.15 -8.48
C VAL A 78 16.90 -16.35 -7.66
N GLU A 79 17.51 -17.35 -8.30
CA GLU A 79 18.02 -18.54 -7.62
C GLU A 79 19.14 -18.22 -6.64
N GLN A 80 20.07 -17.33 -7.00
CA GLN A 80 21.15 -16.87 -6.13
C GLN A 80 20.61 -16.09 -4.93
N ALA A 81 19.65 -15.19 -5.14
CA ALA A 81 18.98 -14.45 -4.07
C ALA A 81 18.26 -15.39 -3.09
N MET A 82 17.60 -16.44 -3.62
CA MET A 82 16.89 -17.44 -2.81
C MET A 82 17.83 -18.40 -2.08
N ASN A 83 19.03 -18.66 -2.61
CA ASN A 83 20.01 -19.56 -1.99
C ASN A 83 20.60 -18.95 -0.70
N ASP A 84 20.79 -17.64 -0.69
CA ASP A 84 21.30 -16.88 0.46
C ASP A 84 20.18 -16.03 1.08
N LEU A 85 19.21 -16.73 1.67
CA LEU A 85 18.06 -16.11 2.31
C LEU A 85 18.43 -15.07 3.39
N PRO A 86 19.43 -15.29 4.28
CA PRO A 86 19.84 -14.28 5.24
C PRO A 86 20.31 -12.98 4.58
N LYS A 87 21.09 -13.07 3.49
CA LYS A 87 21.52 -11.90 2.72
C LYS A 87 20.37 -11.23 1.98
N LEU A 88 19.41 -11.99 1.46
CA LEU A 88 18.21 -11.43 0.83
C LEU A 88 17.33 -10.68 1.84
N LEU A 89 17.16 -11.21 3.05
CA LEU A 89 16.39 -10.56 4.11
C LEU A 89 17.10 -9.32 4.67
N SER A 90 18.43 -9.28 4.69
CA SER A 90 19.17 -8.10 5.14
C SER A 90 19.18 -6.94 4.13
N GLN A 91 18.88 -7.23 2.86
CA GLN A 91 18.85 -6.24 1.79
C GLN A 91 17.62 -5.31 1.83
N ALA A 92 16.60 -5.61 2.62
CA ALA A 92 15.46 -4.73 2.79
C ALA A 92 14.91 -4.75 4.21
N ARG A 93 14.40 -3.61 4.67
CA ARG A 93 13.71 -3.49 5.95
C ARG A 93 12.22 -3.29 5.71
N ALA A 94 11.44 -4.32 6.04
CA ALA A 94 9.99 -4.27 6.00
C ALA A 94 9.43 -3.91 7.38
N VAL A 95 8.47 -2.99 7.43
CA VAL A 95 7.70 -2.66 8.62
C VAL A 95 6.21 -2.88 8.35
N PRO A 96 5.42 -3.36 9.33
CA PRO A 96 3.98 -3.53 9.15
C PRO A 96 3.31 -2.20 8.77
N ASN A 97 2.46 -2.24 7.74
CA ASN A 97 1.61 -1.12 7.37
C ASN A 97 0.19 -1.39 7.85
N THR A 98 -0.31 -0.59 8.79
CA THR A 98 -1.64 -0.80 9.41
C THR A 98 -2.64 0.22 8.88
N VAL A 99 -3.81 -0.25 8.45
CA VAL A 99 -4.93 0.58 7.98
C VAL A 99 -6.18 0.15 8.77
N ASN A 100 -6.87 1.09 9.42
CA ASN A 100 -8.03 0.80 10.28
C ASN A 100 -7.76 -0.24 11.38
N GLY A 101 -6.55 -0.23 11.96
CA GLY A 101 -6.17 -1.17 13.03
C GLY A 101 -5.80 -2.58 12.55
N ALA A 102 -5.81 -2.85 11.24
CA ALA A 102 -5.41 -4.13 10.67
C ALA A 102 -4.21 -3.98 9.72
N ILE A 103 -3.31 -4.97 9.71
CA ILE A 103 -2.17 -4.97 8.77
C ILE A 103 -2.69 -5.10 7.34
N ASN A 104 -2.32 -4.15 6.49
CA ASN A 104 -2.65 -4.06 5.07
C ASN A 104 -1.35 -4.04 4.25
N GLY A 105 -0.47 -5.00 4.52
CA GLY A 105 0.82 -5.14 3.85
C GLY A 105 2.02 -4.65 4.66
N PHE A 106 3.16 -4.60 3.99
CA PHE A 106 4.45 -4.24 4.58
C PHE A 106 5.09 -3.11 3.79
N ARG A 107 5.44 -2.03 4.47
CA ARG A 107 6.18 -0.92 3.88
C ARG A 107 7.67 -1.23 3.92
N LEU A 108 8.34 -1.06 2.79
CA LEU A 108 9.79 -1.18 2.68
C LEU A 108 10.43 0.15 3.01
N ASP A 109 10.84 0.32 4.26
CA ASP A 109 11.43 1.56 4.76
C ASP A 109 12.85 1.78 4.24
N TYR A 110 13.56 0.67 4.03
CA TYR A 110 14.91 0.67 3.48
C TYR A 110 15.09 -0.44 2.46
N ILE A 111 15.81 -0.14 1.39
CA ILE A 111 16.30 -1.10 0.39
C ILE A 111 17.77 -0.81 0.17
N ALA A 112 18.60 -1.84 0.30
CA ALA A 112 20.02 -1.72 0.05
C ALA A 112 20.29 -1.41 -1.43
N PRO A 113 21.24 -0.52 -1.73
CA PRO A 113 21.62 -0.23 -3.10
C PRO A 113 22.14 -1.51 -3.78
N THR A 114 21.87 -1.67 -5.07
CA THR A 114 22.26 -2.87 -5.85
C THR A 114 21.66 -4.20 -5.36
N SER A 115 20.66 -4.14 -4.47
CA SER A 115 19.96 -5.33 -3.97
C SER A 115 19.11 -6.00 -5.04
N PHE A 116 18.66 -7.22 -4.74
CA PHE A 116 17.67 -7.92 -5.55
C PHE A 116 16.38 -7.10 -5.71
N TYR A 117 15.91 -6.44 -4.63
CA TYR A 117 14.69 -5.62 -4.64
C TYR A 117 14.79 -4.43 -5.61
N GLU A 118 15.94 -3.74 -5.63
CA GLU A 118 16.21 -2.66 -6.59
C GLU A 118 16.20 -3.17 -8.04
N LYS A 119 16.83 -4.33 -8.30
CA LYS A 119 16.88 -4.94 -9.64
C LYS A 119 15.49 -5.24 -10.19
N ILE A 120 14.56 -5.66 -9.32
CA ILE A 120 13.17 -5.93 -9.69
C ILE A 120 12.30 -4.66 -9.70
N GLY A 121 12.86 -3.49 -9.39
CA GLY A 121 12.20 -2.18 -9.47
C GLY A 121 11.40 -1.79 -8.22
N VAL A 122 11.59 -2.51 -7.12
CA VAL A 122 11.02 -2.17 -5.81
C VAL A 122 11.87 -1.07 -5.18
N GLN A 123 11.21 -0.09 -4.57
CA GLN A 123 11.80 1.13 -4.05
C GLN A 123 11.48 1.32 -2.57
N ALA A 124 12.35 2.06 -1.87
CA ALA A 124 12.05 2.49 -0.52
C ALA A 124 10.77 3.35 -0.52
N GLY A 125 9.91 3.13 0.46
CA GLY A 125 8.56 3.71 0.54
C GLY A 125 7.46 2.86 -0.10
N ASP A 126 7.79 1.81 -0.86
CA ASP A 126 6.78 0.91 -1.40
C ASP A 126 6.05 0.13 -0.30
N VAL A 127 4.73 0.04 -0.40
CA VAL A 127 3.91 -0.85 0.44
C VAL A 127 3.53 -2.08 -0.36
N LEU A 128 4.14 -3.23 -0.02
CA LEU A 128 3.78 -4.51 -0.61
C LEU A 128 2.53 -5.07 0.07
N GLN A 129 1.46 -5.23 -0.69
CA GLN A 129 0.18 -5.72 -0.17
C GLN A 129 -0.05 -7.18 -0.51
N ARG A 130 0.33 -7.60 -1.73
CA ARG A 130 0.09 -8.95 -2.22
C ARG A 130 1.24 -9.45 -3.08
N VAL A 131 1.44 -10.77 -3.05
CA VAL A 131 2.32 -11.48 -3.97
C VAL A 131 1.51 -12.62 -4.58
N ASN A 132 1.47 -12.69 -5.91
CA ASN A 132 0.69 -13.69 -6.64
C ASN A 132 -0.79 -13.75 -6.21
N GLY A 133 -1.36 -12.61 -5.84
CA GLY A 133 -2.76 -12.51 -5.38
C GLY A 133 -2.99 -12.93 -3.92
N VAL A 134 -1.96 -13.34 -3.19
CA VAL A 134 -2.04 -13.66 -1.75
C VAL A 134 -1.78 -12.41 -0.93
N ASP A 135 -2.73 -12.04 -0.07
CA ASP A 135 -2.59 -10.93 0.88
C ASP A 135 -1.50 -11.20 1.93
N ILE A 136 -0.61 -10.23 2.12
CA ILE A 136 0.44 -10.30 3.14
C ILE A 136 -0.03 -9.55 4.39
N ARG A 137 -0.57 -10.29 5.35
CA ARG A 137 -1.10 -9.73 6.61
C ARG A 137 -0.21 -9.97 7.83
N ASP A 138 0.80 -10.82 7.68
CA ASP A 138 1.70 -11.22 8.75
C ASP A 138 3.08 -11.64 8.20
N PRO A 139 4.13 -11.60 9.02
CA PRO A 139 5.49 -11.94 8.59
C PRO A 139 5.66 -13.39 8.12
N SER A 140 4.89 -14.32 8.71
CA SER A 140 4.89 -15.75 8.33
C SER A 140 4.48 -15.96 6.88
N THR A 141 3.41 -15.28 6.46
CA THR A 141 2.92 -15.33 5.07
C THR A 141 3.98 -14.82 4.10
N MET A 142 4.68 -13.74 4.44
CA MET A 142 5.75 -13.22 3.59
C MET A 142 6.90 -14.21 3.39
N LEU A 143 7.36 -14.86 4.46
CA LEU A 143 8.40 -15.89 4.38
C LEU A 143 7.95 -17.09 3.53
N ASN A 144 6.69 -17.51 3.66
CA ASN A 144 6.14 -18.61 2.86
C ASN A 144 6.14 -18.25 1.37
N LEU A 145 5.65 -17.07 1.03
CA LEU A 145 5.63 -16.57 -0.34
C LEU A 145 7.04 -16.49 -0.93
N LEU A 146 8.01 -16.01 -0.15
CA LEU A 146 9.41 -15.95 -0.58
C LEU A 146 9.94 -17.34 -0.94
N GLN A 147 9.64 -18.38 -0.16
CA GLN A 147 10.04 -19.76 -0.48
C GLN A 147 9.39 -20.29 -1.77
N GLN A 148 8.17 -19.86 -2.07
CA GLN A 148 7.45 -20.25 -3.29
C GLN A 148 8.02 -19.61 -4.55
N LEU A 149 8.55 -18.38 -4.45
CA LEU A 149 9.16 -17.66 -5.58
C LEU A 149 10.28 -18.47 -6.25
N LYS A 150 10.98 -19.31 -5.49
CA LYS A 150 12.05 -20.17 -6.03
C LYS A 150 11.56 -21.06 -7.17
N ASN A 151 10.30 -21.49 -7.17
CA ASN A 151 9.76 -22.37 -8.21
C ASN A 151 8.91 -21.63 -9.25
N GLU A 152 8.69 -20.33 -9.07
CA GLU A 152 7.82 -19.53 -9.93
C GLU A 152 8.60 -18.90 -11.10
N GLN A 153 8.02 -18.97 -12.29
CA GLN A 153 8.54 -18.32 -13.51
C GLN A 153 8.06 -16.88 -13.64
N THR A 154 6.91 -16.56 -13.05
CA THR A 154 6.27 -15.25 -13.10
C THR A 154 5.77 -14.91 -11.70
N VAL A 155 6.05 -13.69 -11.27
CA VAL A 155 5.69 -13.20 -9.93
C VAL A 155 4.94 -11.90 -10.13
N LYS A 156 3.76 -11.79 -9.53
CA LYS A 156 2.99 -10.54 -9.47
C LYS A 156 3.16 -9.90 -8.11
N LEU A 157 3.52 -8.63 -8.09
CA LEU A 157 3.76 -7.85 -6.87
C LEU A 157 2.80 -6.68 -6.85
N ASP A 158 1.82 -6.72 -5.95
CA ASP A 158 0.90 -5.60 -5.77
C ASP A 158 1.50 -4.63 -4.76
N LEU A 159 1.91 -3.47 -5.27
CA LEU A 159 2.66 -2.44 -4.54
C LEU A 159 1.87 -1.13 -4.52
N VAL A 160 2.05 -0.33 -3.48
CA VAL A 160 1.60 1.06 -3.44
C VAL A 160 2.79 1.98 -3.26
N ARG A 161 2.96 2.91 -4.20
CA ARG A 161 4.05 3.90 -4.24
C ARG A 161 3.44 5.30 -4.36
N ASN A 162 3.76 6.22 -3.46
CA ASN A 162 3.22 7.59 -3.49
C ASN A 162 1.68 7.63 -3.64
N ASN A 163 0.95 6.78 -2.90
CA ASN A 163 -0.51 6.62 -3.02
C ASN A 163 -1.02 6.07 -4.37
N GLN A 164 -0.13 5.63 -5.27
CA GLN A 164 -0.49 4.99 -6.54
C GLN A 164 -0.26 3.48 -6.45
N ARG A 165 -1.27 2.68 -6.80
CA ARG A 165 -1.12 1.21 -6.87
C ARG A 165 -0.43 0.81 -8.17
N SER A 166 0.52 -0.11 -8.08
CA SER A 166 1.21 -0.73 -9.21
C SER A 166 1.19 -2.25 -9.07
N THR A 167 1.24 -2.97 -10.19
CA THR A 167 1.26 -4.45 -10.24
C THR A 167 2.32 -4.97 -11.20
#